data_AF-Q8CZC8-F1
#
_entry.id   AF-Q8CZC8-F1
#
_cell.length_a   1.000
_cell.length_b   1.000
_cell.length_c   1.000
_cell.angle_alpha   90.00
_cell.angle_beta   90.00
_cell.angle_gamma   90.00
#
_symmetry.space_group_name_H-M   'P 1'
#
loop_
_entity.id
_entity.type
_entity.pdbx_description
1 polymer ?
#
loop_
_entity_poly.entity_id
_entity_poly.type
_entity_poly.pdbx_seq_one_letter_code
_entity_poly.pdbx_strand_id
1 'polypeptide(L)'
;MEFFGNKPFTQQPQRAITQANQLLDYKSWSEEDRKMFSQLHMREEQVLLAQDYALETARAEDLEQGLERGKVEGRAERKLFTFLDIVRQGLLTSEVASQQLGMSVSEFEALL
;
A
#
# COMPACT_ATOMS: atom_id res chain seq x y z
N MET A 1 16.08 -53.49 -22.32
CA MET A 1 15.81 -52.51 -21.25
C MET A 1 17.07 -52.41 -20.41
N GLU A 2 18.02 -51.59 -20.84
CA GLU A 2 19.14 -51.20 -19.97
C GLU A 2 19.05 -49.70 -19.76
N PHE A 3 18.93 -49.43 -18.46
CA PHE A 3 18.51 -48.24 -17.78
C PHE A 3 19.54 -47.12 -18.02
N PHE A 4 19.09 -45.87 -18.09
CA PHE A 4 19.95 -44.69 -18.16
C PHE A 4 20.86 -44.63 -16.93
N GLY A 5 21.98 -45.36 -16.96
CA GLY A 5 23.06 -45.20 -16.00
C GLY A 5 23.64 -43.82 -16.24
N ASN A 6 23.38 -42.91 -15.30
CA ASN A 6 23.98 -41.57 -15.29
C ASN A 6 25.46 -41.73 -15.63
N LYS A 7 25.86 -41.31 -16.85
CA LYS A 7 27.27 -41.26 -17.20
C LYS A 7 27.93 -40.41 -16.11
N PRO A 8 28.99 -40.90 -15.45
CA PRO A 8 29.71 -40.08 -14.48
C PRO A 8 30.07 -38.78 -15.19
N PHE A 9 29.77 -37.65 -14.56
CA PHE A 9 30.14 -36.32 -15.09
C PHE A 9 31.63 -36.36 -15.45
N THR A 10 31.94 -36.49 -16.74
CA THR A 10 33.32 -36.50 -17.27
C THR A 10 33.88 -35.08 -17.35
N GLN A 11 33.02 -34.08 -17.25
CA GLN A 11 33.39 -32.69 -17.04
C GLN A 11 33.88 -32.54 -15.61
N GLN A 12 35.10 -32.07 -15.39
CA GLN A 12 35.60 -31.74 -14.06
C GLN A 12 34.76 -30.58 -13.50
N PRO A 13 33.82 -30.81 -12.57
CA PRO A 13 32.93 -29.74 -12.10
C PRO A 13 33.74 -28.58 -11.52
N GLN A 14 34.90 -28.87 -10.94
CA GLN A 14 35.83 -27.87 -10.43
C GLN A 14 36.29 -26.87 -11.50
N ARG A 15 36.57 -27.32 -12.73
CA ARG A 15 36.98 -26.40 -13.81
C ARG A 15 35.83 -25.47 -14.20
N ALA A 16 34.63 -26.02 -14.34
CA ALA A 16 33.43 -25.24 -14.65
C ALA A 16 33.14 -24.20 -13.54
N ILE A 17 33.26 -24.60 -12.27
CA ILE A 17 33.09 -23.71 -11.11
C ILE A 17 34.19 -22.63 -11.10
N THR A 18 35.45 -22.98 -11.31
CA THR A 18 36.55 -22.00 -11.34
C THR A 18 36.38 -20.98 -12.48
N GLN A 19 35.98 -21.42 -13.67
CA GLN A 19 35.69 -20.52 -14.80
C GLN A 19 34.51 -19.60 -14.49
N ALA A 20 33.44 -20.13 -13.90
CA ALA A 20 32.29 -19.33 -13.48
C ALA A 20 32.70 -18.28 -12.43
N ASN A 21 33.51 -18.67 -11.44
CA ASN A 21 34.00 -17.73 -10.41
C ASN A 21 34.87 -16.61 -11.01
N GLN A 22 35.68 -16.90 -12.03
CA GLN A 22 36.45 -15.86 -12.73
C GLN A 22 35.55 -14.86 -13.45
N LEU A 23 34.48 -15.33 -14.10
CA LEU A 23 33.49 -14.46 -14.74
C LEU A 23 32.73 -13.58 -13.71
N LEU A 24 32.53 -14.09 -12.49
CA LEU A 24 31.91 -13.35 -11.38
C LEU A 24 32.86 -12.37 -10.68
N ASP A 25 34.17 -12.41 -10.94
CA ASP A 25 35.10 -11.46 -10.33
C ASP A 25 34.96 -10.09 -10.99
N TYR A 26 34.25 -9.18 -10.32
CA TYR A 26 34.07 -7.78 -10.73
C TYR A 26 35.40 -7.05 -11.06
N LYS A 27 36.53 -7.45 -10.44
CA LYS A 27 37.84 -6.86 -10.73
C LYS A 27 38.40 -7.26 -12.10
N SER A 28 37.93 -8.37 -12.66
CA SER A 28 38.31 -8.85 -13.99
C SER A 28 37.48 -8.24 -15.13
N TRP A 29 36.39 -7.53 -14.81
CA TRP A 29 35.50 -6.95 -15.80
C TRP A 29 36.15 -5.81 -16.58
N SER A 30 35.76 -5.68 -17.85
CA SER A 30 36.13 -4.53 -18.66
C SER A 30 35.47 -3.24 -18.14
N GLU A 31 36.02 -2.08 -18.51
CA GLU A 31 35.40 -0.79 -18.16
C GLU A 31 33.98 -0.66 -18.72
N GLU A 32 33.73 -1.22 -19.91
CA GLU A 32 32.42 -1.22 -20.55
C GLU A 32 31.42 -2.07 -19.77
N ASP A 33 31.80 -3.29 -19.36
CA ASP A 33 30.93 -4.16 -18.56
C ASP A 33 30.56 -3.50 -17.22
N ARG A 34 31.52 -2.87 -16.55
CA ARG A 34 31.26 -2.14 -15.30
C ARG A 34 30.33 -0.96 -15.50
N LYS A 35 30.51 -0.20 -16.58
CA LYS A 35 29.66 0.94 -16.92
C LYS A 35 28.24 0.49 -17.23
N MET A 36 28.07 -0.54 -18.06
CA MET A 36 26.76 -1.11 -18.37
C MET A 36 26.06 -1.60 -17.11
N PHE A 37 26.77 -2.33 -16.25
CA PHE A 37 26.25 -2.82 -14.98
C PHE A 37 25.84 -1.68 -14.04
N SER A 38 26.68 -0.66 -13.89
CA SER A 38 26.35 0.53 -13.11
C SER A 38 25.11 1.24 -13.66
N GLN A 39 24.98 1.41 -14.97
CA GLN A 39 23.81 2.02 -15.59
C GLN A 39 22.53 1.19 -15.37
N LEU A 40 22.62 -0.13 -15.49
CA LEU A 40 21.50 -1.05 -15.22
C LEU A 40 21.07 -0.95 -13.75
N HIS A 41 22.01 -1.04 -12.82
CA HIS A 41 21.71 -0.91 -11.40
C HIS A 41 21.14 0.45 -11.02
N MET A 42 21.68 1.55 -11.54
CA MET A 42 21.12 2.87 -11.31
C MET A 42 19.68 2.97 -11.84
N ARG A 43 19.38 2.32 -12.97
CA ARG A 43 18.02 2.27 -13.52
C ARG A 43 17.10 1.41 -12.66
N GLU A 44 17.55 0.25 -12.21
CA GLU A 44 16.80 -0.62 -11.29
C GLU A 44 16.48 0.12 -9.99
N GLU A 45 17.47 0.78 -9.39
CA GLU A 45 17.32 1.57 -8.19
C GLU A 45 16.32 2.72 -8.38
N GLN A 46 16.41 3.45 -9.50
CA GLN A 46 15.43 4.50 -9.83
C GLN A 46 14.01 3.97 -9.99
N VAL A 47 13.83 2.80 -10.62
CA VAL A 47 12.50 2.19 -10.78
C VAL A 47 11.93 1.77 -9.42
N LEU A 48 12.75 1.19 -8.54
CA LEU A 48 12.34 0.82 -7.19
C LEU A 48 11.95 2.06 -6.38
N LEU A 49 12.77 3.12 -6.40
CA LEU A 49 12.46 4.37 -5.71
C LEU A 49 11.18 5.04 -6.24
N ALA A 50 10.96 5.05 -7.55
CA ALA A 50 9.75 5.59 -8.15
C ALA A 50 8.50 4.78 -7.77
N GLN A 51 8.63 3.46 -7.70
CA GLN A 51 7.56 2.56 -7.25
C GLN A 51 7.22 2.77 -5.78
N ASP A 52 8.24 2.83 -4.92
CA ASP A 52 8.06 3.09 -3.48
C ASP A 52 7.42 4.47 -3.26
N TYR A 53 7.89 5.49 -3.96
CA TYR A 53 7.29 6.84 -3.89
C TYR A 53 5.82 6.82 -4.29
N ALA A 54 5.46 6.18 -5.42
CA ALA A 54 4.08 6.09 -5.86
C ALA A 54 3.19 5.34 -4.86
N LEU A 55 3.70 4.27 -4.24
CA LEU A 55 2.98 3.51 -3.23
C LEU A 55 2.75 4.34 -1.96
N GLU A 56 3.77 5.04 -1.48
CA GLU A 56 3.66 5.89 -0.30
C GLU A 56 2.75 7.10 -0.54
N THR A 57 2.78 7.70 -1.72
CA THR A 57 1.82 8.75 -2.10
C THR A 57 0.39 8.22 -2.10
N ALA A 58 0.12 7.09 -2.75
CA ALA A 58 -1.22 6.50 -2.78
C ALA A 58 -1.74 6.14 -1.37
N ARG A 59 -0.86 5.62 -0.50
CA ARG A 59 -1.21 5.34 0.90
C ARG A 59 -1.52 6.61 1.68
N ALA A 60 -0.73 7.68 1.50
CA ALA A 60 -0.94 8.94 2.18
C ALA A 60 -2.28 9.58 1.76
N GLU A 61 -2.59 9.57 0.47
CA GLU A 61 -3.86 10.10 -0.07
C GLU A 61 -5.07 9.31 0.44
N ASP A 62 -5.01 7.98 0.43
CA ASP A 62 -6.10 7.12 0.92
C ASP A 62 -6.34 7.32 2.44
N LEU A 63 -5.26 7.43 3.22
CA LEU A 63 -5.35 7.75 4.65
C LEU A 63 -5.94 9.14 4.90
N GLU A 64 -5.53 10.15 4.13
CA GLU A 64 -6.06 11.50 4.26
C GLU A 64 -7.56 11.55 3.93
N GLN A 65 -7.98 10.90 2.83
CA GLN A 65 -9.39 10.78 2.45
C GLN A 65 -10.21 10.03 3.51
N GLY A 66 -9.69 8.92 4.02
CA GLY A 66 -10.32 8.14 5.08
C GLY A 66 -10.49 8.94 6.37
N LEU A 67 -9.46 9.71 6.76
CA LEU A 67 -9.52 10.58 7.95
C LEU A 67 -10.51 11.72 7.77
N GLU A 68 -10.55 12.38 6.61
CA GLU A 68 -11.47 13.48 6.38
C GLU A 68 -12.92 12.99 6.35
N ARG A 69 -13.17 11.85 5.69
CA ARG A 69 -14.47 11.19 5.73
C ARG A 69 -14.90 10.84 7.15
N GLY A 70 -14.00 10.23 7.94
CA GLY A 70 -14.27 9.89 9.34
C GLY A 70 -14.55 11.12 10.22
N LYS A 71 -13.87 12.25 9.98
CA LYS A 71 -14.15 13.51 10.69
C LYS A 71 -15.51 14.07 10.33
N VAL A 72 -15.91 14.03 9.06
CA VAL A 72 -17.23 14.52 8.60
C VAL A 72 -18.34 13.65 9.17
N GLU A 73 -18.22 12.32 9.06
CA GLU A 73 -19.18 11.36 9.62
C GLU A 73 -19.29 11.52 11.15
N GLY A 74 -18.17 11.56 11.87
CA GLY A 74 -18.17 11.74 13.32
C GLY A 74 -18.74 13.09 13.78
N ARG A 75 -18.61 14.16 12.99
CA ARG A 75 -19.28 15.46 13.25
C ARG A 75 -20.79 15.36 13.07
N ALA A 76 -21.25 14.69 12.01
CA ALA A 76 -22.67 14.47 11.75
C ALA A 76 -23.31 13.61 12.86
N GLU A 77 -22.66 12.52 13.26
CA GLU A 77 -23.10 11.66 14.37
C GLU A 77 -23.17 12.43 15.69
N ARG A 78 -22.12 13.20 16.03
CA ARG A 78 -22.12 14.02 17.25
C ARG A 78 -23.27 15.04 17.25
N LYS A 79 -23.54 15.67 16.09
CA LYS A 79 -24.66 16.61 15.94
C LYS A 79 -25.99 15.90 16.20
N LEU A 80 -26.21 14.74 15.58
CA LEU A 80 -27.40 13.91 15.81
C LEU A 80 -27.60 13.56 17.29
N PHE A 81 -26.58 13.03 17.97
CA PHE A 81 -26.68 12.67 19.39
C PHE A 81 -26.97 13.86 20.29
N THR A 82 -26.37 15.03 20.00
CA THR A 82 -26.67 16.26 20.73
C THR A 82 -28.15 16.61 20.63
N PHE A 83 -28.74 16.54 19.43
CA PHE A 83 -30.16 16.84 19.26
C PHE A 83 -31.06 15.81 19.93
N LEU A 84 -30.73 14.51 19.85
CA LEU A 84 -31.48 13.47 20.55
C LEU A 84 -31.47 13.69 22.07
N ASP A 85 -30.32 14.05 22.66
CA ASP A 85 -30.20 14.35 24.09
C ASP A 85 -31.05 15.56 24.50
N ILE A 86 -30.96 16.67 23.75
CA ILE A 86 -31.74 17.89 24.01
C ILE A 86 -33.26 17.63 23.92
N VAL A 87 -33.70 16.83 22.94
CA VAL A 87 -35.12 16.46 22.80
C VAL A 87 -35.57 15.55 23.94
N ARG A 88 -34.75 14.57 24.36
CA ARG A 88 -35.04 13.72 25.54
C ARG A 88 -35.13 14.52 26.84
N GLN A 89 -34.37 15.61 26.96
CA GLN A 89 -34.45 16.54 28.09
C GLN A 89 -35.65 17.50 28.01
N GLY A 90 -36.46 17.43 26.95
CA GLY A 90 -37.62 18.31 26.75
C GLY A 90 -37.26 19.76 26.44
N LEU A 91 -36.01 20.04 26.09
CA LEU A 91 -35.50 21.40 25.81
C LEU A 91 -35.76 21.83 24.36
N LEU A 92 -36.05 20.88 23.47
CA LEU A 92 -36.33 21.10 22.06
C LEU A 92 -37.40 20.12 21.56
N THR A 93 -38.17 20.50 20.55
CA THR A 93 -39.14 19.61 19.89
C THR A 93 -38.48 18.80 18.78
N SER A 94 -39.02 17.60 18.50
CA SER A 94 -38.56 16.75 17.38
C SER A 94 -38.59 17.49 16.03
N GLU A 95 -39.61 18.32 15.81
CA GLU A 95 -39.78 19.14 14.59
C GLU A 95 -38.58 20.06 14.33
N VAL A 96 -38.12 20.78 15.35
CA VAL A 96 -37.00 21.71 15.21
C VAL A 96 -35.69 20.94 15.07
N ALA A 97 -35.51 19.86 15.83
CA ALA A 97 -34.32 19.01 15.76
C ALA A 97 -34.16 18.38 14.37
N SER A 98 -35.23 17.79 13.81
CA SER A 98 -35.22 17.15 12.50
C SER A 98 -34.94 18.16 11.38
N GLN A 99 -35.54 19.36 11.46
CA GLN A 99 -35.26 20.45 10.52
C GLN A 99 -33.78 20.86 10.52
N GLN A 100 -33.15 20.96 11.69
CA GLN A 100 -31.72 21.32 11.82
C GLN A 100 -30.77 20.21 11.33
N LEU A 101 -31.24 18.97 11.30
CA LEU A 101 -30.50 17.81 10.78
C LEU A 101 -30.79 17.55 9.30
N GLY A 102 -31.80 18.21 8.71
CA GLY A 102 -32.19 17.98 7.31
C GLY A 102 -32.81 16.61 7.08
N MET A 103 -33.44 16.03 8.10
CA MET A 103 -34.13 14.74 8.04
C MET A 103 -35.62 14.90 8.37
N SER A 104 -36.42 13.89 8.03
CA SER A 104 -37.84 13.92 8.38
C SER A 104 -38.07 13.74 9.88
N VAL A 105 -39.18 14.25 10.38
CA VAL A 105 -39.59 14.10 11.79
C VAL A 105 -39.69 12.61 12.15
N SER A 106 -40.30 11.81 11.27
CA SER A 106 -40.46 10.36 11.50
C SER A 106 -39.13 9.61 11.57
N GLU A 107 -38.14 9.96 10.73
CA GLU A 107 -36.80 9.37 10.83
C GLU A 107 -36.10 9.76 12.14
N PHE A 108 -36.26 11.00 12.59
CA PHE A 108 -35.68 11.45 13.85
C PHE A 108 -36.36 10.77 15.05
N GLU A 109 -37.69 10.68 15.06
CA GLU A 109 -38.47 10.03 16.11
C GLU A 109 -38.21 8.53 16.21
N ALA A 110 -37.83 7.87 15.10
CA ALA A 110 -37.40 6.48 15.13
C ALA A 110 -36.06 6.25 15.88
N LEU A 111 -35.29 7.33 16.15
CA LEU A 111 -34.00 7.30 16.85
C LEU A 111 -34.09 7.78 18.32
N LEU A 112 -35.24 8.33 18.74
CA LEU A 112 -35.49 8.79 20.12
C LEU A 112 -35.72 7.64 21.08
#